data_AF-A0A3T0LW70-F1
#
_entry.id   AF-A0A3T0LW70-F1
#
_cell.length_a   1.000
_cell.length_b   1.000
_cell.length_c   1.000
_cell.angle_alpha   90.00
_cell.angle_beta   90.00
_cell.angle_gamma   90.00
#
_symmetry.space_group_name_H-M   'P 1'
#
loop_
_entity.id
_entity.type
_entity.pdbx_description
1 polymer ?
#
loop_
_entity_poly.entity_id
_entity_poly.type
_entity_poly.pdbx_seq_one_letter_code
_entity_poly.pdbx_strand_id
1 'polypeptide(L)'
;MGFRIRRSIKIAPGIKLNVGKKGINSVSIGGKGYTKNIGKHGTRTTVGIPGTGISYSKYKKYDTKPKESKIERVANRISEAAKVWRECPIDNKEDKIKLPKIIWKEIIITAILFIAMFIFIPLAVFALISAAVLLFTLLFNKQCWAQTYQYKAIKAYHFRNNEDCIYYCEKSLKKKEYESTRRLLELTQQEIS
;
A
#
# COMPACT_ATOMS: atom_id res chain seq x y z
N MET A 1 -13.34 37.75 32.68
CA MET A 1 -11.91 37.46 32.92
C MET A 1 -11.73 35.95 33.01
N GLY A 2 -11.03 35.32 32.07
CA GLY A 2 -11.00 33.84 31.97
C GLY A 2 -9.92 33.18 32.82
N PHE A 3 -10.23 32.04 33.43
CA PHE A 3 -9.25 31.24 34.17
C PHE A 3 -8.14 30.71 33.25
N ARG A 4 -6.89 30.97 33.61
CA ARG A 4 -5.70 30.44 32.94
C ARG A 4 -5.24 29.16 33.66
N ILE A 5 -5.61 28.00 33.12
CA ILE A 5 -5.15 26.72 33.64
C ILE A 5 -3.74 26.43 33.12
N ARG A 6 -2.75 26.47 34.03
CA ARG A 6 -1.38 26.00 33.80
C ARG A 6 -1.00 25.13 35.00
N ARG A 7 -0.68 23.87 34.75
CA ARG A 7 -0.21 22.94 35.80
C ARG A 7 1.19 22.45 35.44
N SER A 8 2.12 22.45 36.39
CA SER A 8 3.44 21.84 36.22
C SER A 8 3.55 20.65 37.19
N ILE A 9 3.70 19.45 36.66
CA ILE A 9 3.72 18.20 37.44
C ILE A 9 5.17 17.68 37.44
N LYS A 10 5.74 17.45 38.62
CA LYS A 10 7.06 16.85 38.78
C LYS A 10 6.91 15.34 38.69
N ILE A 11 7.57 14.70 37.73
CA ILE A 11 7.56 13.23 37.59
C ILE A 11 8.75 12.63 38.34
N ALA A 12 9.92 13.23 38.17
CA ALA A 12 11.17 12.75 38.76
C ALA A 12 12.06 13.95 39.14
N PRO A 13 13.11 13.76 39.95
CA PRO A 13 14.14 14.78 40.16
C PRO A 13 14.68 15.25 38.80
N GLY A 14 14.53 16.54 38.51
CA GLY A 14 14.96 17.12 37.24
C GLY A 14 14.01 16.97 36.05
N ILE A 15 12.85 16.32 36.18
CA ILE A 15 11.87 16.20 35.07
C ILE A 15 10.52 16.79 35.49
N LYS A 16 10.05 17.80 34.74
CA LYS A 16 8.77 18.48 34.95
C LYS A 16 7.94 18.47 33.67
N LEU A 17 6.68 18.08 33.76
CA LEU A 17 5.70 18.22 32.69
C LEU A 17 4.89 19.50 32.85
N ASN A 18 4.85 20.33 31.81
CA ASN A 18 4.00 21.51 31.76
C ASN A 18 2.73 21.20 30.96
N VAL A 19 1.57 21.26 31.63
CA VAL A 19 0.24 21.02 31.07
C VAL A 19 -0.52 22.34 30.95
N GLY A 20 -1.16 22.54 29.80
CA GLY A 20 -2.01 23.70 29.51
C GLY A 20 -3.34 23.30 28.85
N LYS A 21 -4.08 24.27 28.29
CA LYS A 21 -5.43 24.06 27.73
C LYS A 21 -5.55 22.91 26.70
N LYS A 22 -4.51 22.65 25.91
CA LYS A 22 -4.47 21.61 24.86
C LYS A 22 -3.68 20.35 25.29
N GLY A 23 -3.64 20.06 26.59
CA GLY A 23 -2.88 18.95 27.18
C GLY A 23 -1.43 19.29 27.48
N ILE A 24 -0.55 18.29 27.38
CA ILE A 24 0.90 18.43 27.63
C ILE A 24 1.47 19.42 26.60
N ASN A 25 2.04 20.53 27.07
CA ASN A 25 2.55 21.61 26.24
C ASN A 25 4.08 21.53 26.09
N SER A 26 4.78 21.16 27.17
CA SER A 26 6.22 20.95 27.12
C SER A 26 6.74 20.05 28.25
N VAL A 27 7.90 19.45 28.01
CA VAL A 27 8.66 18.65 28.98
C VAL A 27 9.94 19.39 29.30
N SER A 28 10.18 19.69 30.58
CA SER A 28 11.42 20.29 31.06
C SER A 28 12.27 19.23 31.73
N ILE A 29 13.51 19.09 31.25
CA ILE A 29 14.50 18.12 31.72
C ILE A 29 15.75 18.90 32.15
N GLY A 30 16.15 18.78 33.41
CA GLY A 30 17.35 19.39 33.98
C GLY A 30 17.18 19.97 35.38
N GLY A 31 18.25 20.59 35.88
CA GLY A 31 18.38 21.12 37.24
C GLY A 31 19.25 22.37 37.30
N LYS A 32 19.83 22.66 38.47
CA LYS A 32 20.74 23.80 38.64
C LYS A 32 21.91 23.66 37.65
N GLY A 33 22.06 24.65 36.76
CA GLY A 33 23.14 24.75 35.79
C GLY A 33 22.83 24.23 34.37
N TYR A 34 21.86 23.34 34.18
CA TYR A 34 21.42 22.90 32.86
C TYR A 34 19.92 22.61 32.84
N THR A 35 19.17 23.21 31.92
CA THR A 35 17.75 22.95 31.73
C THR A 35 17.39 22.94 30.25
N LYS A 36 16.76 21.86 29.78
CA LYS A 36 16.25 21.70 28.42
C LYS A 36 14.73 21.57 28.45
N ASN A 37 14.04 22.50 27.81
CA ASN A 37 12.58 22.54 27.71
C ASN A 37 12.15 22.21 26.29
N ILE A 38 11.52 21.06 26.10
CA ILE A 38 11.09 20.49 24.83
C ILE A 38 9.58 20.76 24.71
N GLY A 39 9.17 21.69 23.86
CA GLY A 39 7.77 22.05 23.63
C GLY A 39 7.31 21.79 22.20
N LYS A 40 6.01 21.93 21.93
CA LYS A 40 5.42 21.67 20.60
C LYS A 40 6.00 22.51 19.45
N HIS A 41 6.48 23.72 19.75
CA HIS A 41 6.93 24.69 18.74
C HIS A 41 8.45 24.90 18.73
N GLY A 42 9.18 24.23 19.62
CA GLY A 42 10.63 24.39 19.73
C GLY A 42 11.19 23.90 21.04
N THR A 43 12.51 23.88 21.09
CA THR A 43 13.29 23.51 22.28
C THR A 43 14.06 24.72 22.80
N ARG A 44 13.93 25.00 24.10
CA ARG A 44 14.75 25.99 24.81
C ARG A 44 15.81 25.26 25.62
N THR A 45 17.08 25.59 25.43
CA THR A 45 18.19 25.05 26.23
C THR A 45 18.83 26.19 26.99
N THR A 46 18.91 26.05 28.31
CA THR A 46 19.53 27.00 29.23
C THR A 46 20.68 26.32 29.93
N VAL A 47 21.86 26.94 29.88
CA VAL A 47 23.07 26.51 30.58
C VAL A 47 23.57 27.66 31.44
N GLY A 48 24.06 27.39 32.63
CA GLY A 48 24.54 28.45 33.53
C GLY A 48 25.41 27.90 34.64
N ILE A 49 26.22 28.77 35.22
CA ILE A 49 27.07 28.38 36.34
C ILE A 49 26.31 28.71 37.62
N PRO A 50 25.98 27.72 38.46
CA PRO A 50 25.24 27.96 39.69
C PRO A 50 26.09 28.82 40.65
N GLY A 51 25.49 29.87 41.22
CA GLY A 51 26.16 30.73 42.20
C GLY A 51 26.87 31.97 41.62
N THR A 52 27.08 32.07 40.31
CA THR A 52 27.75 33.23 39.68
C THR A 52 26.79 34.24 39.05
N GLY A 53 25.50 33.91 38.94
CA GLY A 53 24.50 34.74 38.26
C GLY A 53 24.56 34.70 36.73
N ILE A 54 25.53 33.99 36.15
CA ILE A 54 25.74 33.93 34.70
C ILE A 54 24.99 32.73 34.10
N SER A 55 24.09 33.00 33.14
CA SER A 55 23.40 31.96 32.38
C SER A 55 23.21 32.35 30.91
N TYR A 56 23.24 31.36 30.03
CA TYR A 56 23.01 31.47 28.60
C TYR A 56 21.82 30.60 28.20
N SER A 57 20.87 31.17 27.45
CA SER A 57 19.65 30.49 27.01
C SER A 57 19.47 30.62 25.51
N LYS A 58 19.41 29.49 24.80
CA LYS A 58 19.16 29.43 23.36
C LYS A 58 17.81 28.76 23.05
N TYR A 59 16.99 29.43 22.24
CA TYR A 59 15.74 28.87 21.74
C TYR A 59 15.90 28.41 20.29
N LYS A 60 15.56 27.16 20.01
CA LYS A 60 15.52 26.58 18.67
C LYS A 60 14.07 26.30 18.31
N LYS A 61 13.51 27.10 17.40
CA LYS A 61 12.19 26.86 16.83
C LYS A 61 12.23 25.59 15.99
N TYR A 62 11.19 24.77 16.06
CA TYR A 62 11.05 23.67 15.11
C TYR A 62 10.63 24.26 13.77
N ASP A 63 11.35 23.85 12.73
CA ASP A 63 11.02 24.21 11.37
C ASP A 63 9.82 23.34 10.96
N THR A 64 8.62 23.86 11.18
CA THR A 64 7.38 23.25 10.68
C THR A 64 7.29 23.53 9.18
N LYS A 65 8.17 22.89 8.39
CA LYS A 65 7.85 22.69 6.99
C LYS A 65 6.51 21.93 6.95
N PRO A 66 5.53 22.37 6.14
CA PRO A 66 4.28 21.64 6.02
C PRO A 66 4.62 20.21 5.66
N LYS A 67 4.31 19.28 6.56
CA LYS A 67 4.54 17.87 6.33
C LYS A 67 3.51 17.51 5.28
N GLU A 68 3.97 17.38 4.03
CA GLU A 68 3.15 17.03 2.87
C GLU A 68 2.13 15.99 3.30
N SER A 69 0.85 16.34 3.15
CA SER A 69 -0.20 15.52 3.73
C SER A 69 -0.09 14.12 3.15
N LYS A 70 -0.41 13.08 3.92
CA LYS A 70 -0.38 11.70 3.39
C LYS A 70 -1.19 11.58 2.08
N ILE A 71 -2.22 12.41 1.95
CA ILE A 71 -3.08 12.55 0.78
C ILE A 71 -2.32 13.13 -0.42
N GLU A 72 -1.57 14.21 -0.21
CA GLU A 72 -0.79 14.88 -1.26
C GLU A 72 0.35 14.01 -1.80
N ARG A 73 1.04 13.26 -0.92
CA ARG A 73 2.02 12.25 -1.34
C ARG A 73 1.41 11.14 -2.19
N VAL A 74 0.19 10.72 -1.87
CA VAL A 74 -0.53 9.69 -2.64
C VAL A 74 -0.99 10.27 -3.98
N ALA A 75 -1.51 11.51 -3.99
CA ALA A 75 -1.92 12.21 -5.20
C ALA A 75 -0.75 12.40 -6.17
N ASN A 76 0.43 12.76 -5.66
CA ASN A 76 1.65 12.91 -6.45
C ASN A 76 2.10 11.58 -7.08
N ARG A 77 2.01 10.45 -6.35
CA ARG A 77 2.31 9.13 -6.94
C ARG A 77 1.32 8.71 -8.01
N ILE A 78 0.03 8.99 -7.81
CA ILE A 78 -1.00 8.66 -8.81
C ILE A 78 -0.80 9.52 -10.06
N SER A 79 -0.50 10.81 -9.91
CA SER A 79 -0.25 11.70 -11.05
C SER A 79 1.02 11.31 -11.81
N GLU A 80 2.08 10.89 -11.12
CA GLU A 80 3.28 10.32 -11.73
C GLU A 80 2.97 9.03 -12.52
N ALA A 81 2.23 8.09 -11.92
CA ALA A 81 1.84 6.85 -12.59
C ALA A 81 0.94 7.11 -13.81
N ALA A 82 0.02 8.09 -13.72
CA ALA A 82 -0.86 8.47 -14.81
C ALA A 82 -0.12 9.07 -16.01
N LYS A 83 0.99 9.80 -15.79
CA LYS A 83 1.82 10.35 -16.88
C LYS A 83 2.47 9.27 -17.74
N VAL A 84 2.80 8.13 -17.14
CA VAL A 84 3.44 6.99 -17.83
C VAL A 84 2.41 6.12 -18.55
N TRP A 85 1.16 6.14 -18.06
CA TRP A 85 0.10 5.25 -18.52
C TRP A 85 -0.20 5.42 -20.01
N ARG A 86 -0.14 4.31 -20.76
CA ARG A 86 -0.48 4.24 -22.19
C ARG A 86 -1.73 3.40 -22.38
N GLU A 87 -2.66 3.83 -23.23
CA GLU A 87 -3.82 3.02 -23.59
C GLU A 87 -3.40 1.82 -24.45
N CYS A 88 -3.92 0.63 -24.11
CA CYS A 88 -3.67 -0.59 -24.86
C CYS A 88 -4.83 -0.85 -25.82
N PRO A 89 -4.58 -0.96 -27.14
CA PRO A 89 -5.65 -1.17 -28.13
C PRO A 89 -6.38 -2.52 -27.97
N ILE A 90 -5.80 -3.47 -27.21
CA ILE A 90 -6.27 -4.85 -27.04
C ILE A 90 -6.93 -5.06 -25.66
N ASP A 91 -7.10 -4.02 -24.82
CA ASP A 91 -7.74 -4.17 -23.50
C ASP A 91 -9.28 -4.29 -23.54
N ASN A 92 -9.85 -4.50 -24.74
CA ASN A 92 -11.28 -4.69 -24.94
C ASN A 92 -11.76 -6.02 -24.36
N LYS A 93 -13.05 -6.07 -23.99
CA LYS A 93 -13.68 -7.27 -23.39
C LYS A 93 -13.67 -8.48 -24.32
N GLU A 94 -13.60 -8.26 -25.62
CA GLU A 94 -13.62 -9.29 -26.66
C GLU A 94 -12.27 -10.00 -26.82
N ASP A 95 -11.17 -9.25 -26.69
CA ASP A 95 -9.80 -9.73 -26.86
C ASP A 95 -9.24 -10.46 -25.63
N LYS A 96 -9.88 -10.27 -24.47
CA LYS A 96 -9.54 -10.97 -23.22
C LYS A 96 -9.86 -12.45 -23.35
N ILE A 97 -8.86 -13.29 -23.05
CA ILE A 97 -9.04 -14.73 -23.00
C ILE A 97 -10.13 -15.07 -21.98
N LYS A 98 -11.24 -15.66 -22.46
CA LYS A 98 -12.36 -16.07 -21.62
C LYS A 98 -11.99 -17.31 -20.81
N LEU A 99 -12.50 -17.40 -19.58
CA LEU A 99 -12.43 -18.63 -18.80
C LEU A 99 -13.15 -19.76 -19.55
N PRO A 100 -12.59 -20.97 -19.57
CA PRO A 100 -13.24 -22.10 -20.21
C PRO A 100 -14.55 -22.43 -19.50
N LYS A 101 -15.60 -22.75 -20.28
CA LYS A 101 -16.94 -23.06 -19.79
C LYS A 101 -16.96 -24.22 -18.78
N ILE A 102 -15.99 -25.13 -18.87
CA ILE A 102 -15.82 -26.27 -17.97
C ILE A 102 -15.60 -25.79 -16.53
N ILE A 103 -14.72 -24.80 -16.32
CA ILE A 103 -14.42 -24.24 -14.99
C ILE A 103 -15.65 -23.53 -14.41
N TRP A 104 -16.42 -22.83 -15.25
CA TRP A 104 -17.66 -22.19 -14.80
C TRP A 104 -18.67 -23.19 -14.24
N LYS A 105 -18.78 -24.40 -14.83
CA LYS A 105 -19.65 -25.46 -14.30
C LYS A 105 -19.16 -25.96 -12.94
N GLU A 106 -17.87 -26.21 -12.80
CA GLU A 106 -17.26 -26.65 -11.53
C GLU A 106 -17.44 -25.62 -10.41
N ILE A 107 -17.28 -24.33 -10.71
CA ILE A 107 -17.52 -23.24 -9.74
C ILE A 107 -18.98 -23.24 -9.27
N ILE A 108 -19.94 -23.43 -10.18
CA ILE A 108 -21.36 -23.47 -9.83
C ILE A 108 -21.67 -24.69 -8.94
N ILE A 109 -21.17 -25.87 -9.31
CA ILE A 109 -21.39 -27.11 -8.54
C ILE A 109 -20.79 -27.00 -7.13
N THR A 110 -19.54 -26.53 -7.02
CA THR A 110 -18.88 -26.34 -5.73
C THR A 110 -19.62 -25.32 -4.86
N ALA A 111 -20.08 -24.20 -5.43
CA ALA A 111 -20.86 -23.21 -4.70
C ALA A 111 -22.18 -23.78 -4.16
N ILE A 112 -22.90 -24.58 -4.96
CA ILE A 112 -24.13 -25.25 -4.53
C ILE A 112 -23.84 -26.23 -3.38
N LEU A 113 -22.76 -27.00 -3.46
CA LEU A 113 -22.36 -27.93 -2.39
C LEU A 113 -21.98 -27.22 -1.10
N PHE A 114 -21.32 -26.06 -1.18
CA PHE A 114 -21.03 -25.23 0.00
C PHE A 114 -22.29 -24.69 0.67
N ILE A 115 -23.33 -24.35 -0.09
CA ILE A 115 -24.63 -23.93 0.46
C ILE A 115 -25.33 -25.12 1.12
N ALA A 116 -25.33 -26.29 0.48
CA ALA A 116 -25.96 -27.50 0.99
C ALA A 116 -25.30 -28.02 2.30
N MET A 117 -24.01 -27.75 2.50
CA MET A 117 -23.27 -28.08 3.73
C MET A 117 -23.94 -27.49 4.99
N PHE A 118 -24.53 -26.29 4.89
CA PHE A 118 -25.21 -25.66 6.04
C PHE A 118 -26.50 -26.38 6.45
N ILE A 119 -27.07 -27.20 5.56
CA ILE A 119 -28.29 -27.98 5.81
C ILE A 119 -27.94 -29.37 6.33
N PHE A 120 -26.81 -29.94 5.90
CA PHE A 120 -26.41 -31.31 6.26
C PHE A 120 -24.89 -31.46 6.36
N ILE A 121 -24.40 -31.64 7.58
CA ILE A 121 -22.94 -31.65 7.90
C ILE A 121 -22.15 -32.71 7.10
N PRO A 122 -22.65 -33.93 6.84
CA PRO A 122 -21.91 -34.92 6.02
C PRO A 122 -21.64 -34.48 4.57
N LEU A 123 -22.38 -33.51 4.03
CA LEU A 123 -22.11 -32.91 2.72
C LEU A 123 -20.81 -32.08 2.69
N ALA A 124 -20.26 -31.73 3.87
CA ALA A 124 -18.98 -31.02 3.97
C ALA A 124 -17.83 -31.79 3.31
N VAL A 125 -17.81 -33.13 3.42
CA VAL A 125 -16.76 -33.96 2.83
C VAL A 125 -16.80 -33.88 1.30
N PHE A 126 -17.99 -33.89 0.71
CA PHE A 126 -18.17 -33.73 -0.74
C PHE A 126 -17.82 -32.31 -1.22
N ALA A 127 -18.11 -31.29 -0.43
CA ALA A 127 -17.70 -29.91 -0.72
C ALA A 127 -16.16 -29.78 -0.71
N LEU A 128 -15.47 -30.43 0.23
CA LEU A 128 -14.00 -30.43 0.27
C LEU A 128 -13.38 -31.18 -0.92
N ILE A 129 -13.93 -32.34 -1.29
CA ILE A 129 -13.45 -33.11 -2.45
C ILE A 129 -13.65 -32.31 -3.74
N SER A 130 -14.84 -31.74 -3.95
CA SER A 130 -15.13 -30.93 -5.14
C SER A 130 -14.28 -29.66 -5.20
N ALA A 131 -14.02 -29.00 -4.06
CA ALA A 131 -13.09 -27.87 -3.99
C ALA A 131 -11.65 -28.27 -4.35
N ALA A 132 -11.20 -29.45 -3.91
CA ALA A 132 -9.88 -29.97 -4.26
C ALA A 132 -9.77 -30.28 -5.77
N VAL A 133 -10.81 -30.86 -6.37
CA VAL A 133 -10.88 -31.10 -7.82
C VAL A 133 -10.92 -29.79 -8.60
N LEU A 134 -11.68 -28.79 -8.15
CA LEU A 134 -11.70 -27.45 -8.74
C LEU A 134 -10.31 -26.80 -8.67
N LEU A 135 -9.66 -26.87 -7.52
CA LEU A 135 -8.31 -26.33 -7.36
C LEU A 135 -7.31 -27.04 -8.28
N PHE A 136 -7.39 -28.36 -8.38
CA PHE A 136 -6.58 -29.15 -9.29
C PHE A 136 -6.82 -28.73 -10.75
N THR A 137 -8.08 -28.64 -11.19
CA THR A 137 -8.41 -28.22 -12.56
C THR A 137 -7.95 -26.79 -12.85
N LEU A 138 -8.04 -25.85 -11.90
CA LEU A 138 -7.51 -24.49 -12.06
C LEU A 138 -5.98 -24.48 -12.24
N LEU A 139 -5.25 -25.26 -11.44
CA LEU A 139 -3.78 -25.27 -11.47
C LEU A 139 -3.22 -25.91 -12.75
N PHE A 140 -3.84 -26.99 -13.23
CA PHE A 140 -3.36 -27.73 -14.40
C PHE A 140 -3.90 -27.21 -15.73
N ASN A 141 -4.90 -26.31 -15.72
CA ASN A 141 -5.45 -25.79 -16.96
C ASN A 141 -4.54 -24.74 -17.61
N LYS A 142 -3.94 -25.11 -18.76
CA LYS A 142 -3.08 -24.23 -19.57
C LYS A 142 -3.75 -22.91 -19.96
N GLN A 143 -5.07 -22.91 -20.16
CA GLN A 143 -5.83 -21.71 -20.56
C GLN A 143 -5.88 -20.65 -19.45
N CYS A 144 -6.00 -21.04 -18.18
CA CYS A 144 -5.96 -20.11 -17.06
C CYS A 144 -4.60 -19.44 -16.94
N TRP A 145 -3.52 -20.21 -17.10
CA TRP A 145 -2.16 -19.66 -17.10
C TRP A 145 -1.95 -18.68 -18.26
N ALA A 146 -2.38 -19.03 -19.48
CA ALA A 146 -2.32 -18.11 -20.63
C ALA A 146 -3.05 -16.79 -20.34
N GLN A 147 -4.26 -16.86 -19.77
CA GLN A 147 -5.02 -15.66 -19.38
C GLN A 147 -4.29 -14.81 -18.33
N THR A 148 -3.68 -15.42 -17.31
CA THR A 148 -2.90 -14.67 -16.30
C THR A 148 -1.68 -13.98 -16.89
N TYR A 149 -1.01 -14.62 -17.87
CA TYR A 149 0.13 -14.02 -18.55
C TYR A 149 -0.30 -12.89 -19.49
N GLN A 150 -1.39 -13.06 -20.25
CA GLN A 150 -1.97 -11.98 -21.05
C GLN A 150 -2.31 -10.76 -20.19
N TYR A 151 -2.93 -10.94 -19.02
CA TYR A 151 -3.23 -9.84 -18.11
C TYR A 151 -1.97 -9.11 -17.64
N LYS A 152 -0.91 -9.86 -17.31
CA LYS A 152 0.40 -9.28 -16.93
C LYS A 152 1.04 -8.52 -18.09
N ALA A 153 0.94 -9.06 -19.31
CA ALA A 153 1.43 -8.40 -20.51
C ALA A 153 0.71 -7.07 -20.78
N ILE A 154 -0.63 -7.06 -20.74
CA ILE A 154 -1.44 -5.83 -20.90
C ILE A 154 -1.06 -4.81 -19.83
N LYS A 155 -0.91 -5.24 -18.57
CA LYS A 155 -0.47 -4.36 -17.49
C LYS A 155 0.93 -3.78 -17.74
N ALA A 156 1.89 -4.60 -18.18
CA ALA A 156 3.23 -4.14 -18.50
C ALA A 156 3.23 -3.13 -19.67
N TYR A 157 2.39 -3.37 -20.68
CA TYR A 157 2.16 -2.46 -21.81
C TYR A 157 1.71 -1.07 -21.34
N HIS A 158 0.75 -1.02 -20.41
CA HIS A 158 0.26 0.24 -19.84
C HIS A 158 1.37 1.05 -19.16
N PHE A 159 2.36 0.41 -18.56
CA PHE A 159 3.48 1.09 -17.89
C PHE A 159 4.68 1.34 -18.80
N ARG A 160 4.53 1.18 -20.13
CA ARG A 160 5.63 1.27 -21.13
C ARG A 160 6.83 0.36 -20.83
N ASN A 161 6.61 -0.75 -20.10
CA ASN A 161 7.66 -1.72 -19.85
C ASN A 161 7.62 -2.81 -20.94
N ASN A 162 8.29 -2.53 -22.05
CA ASN A 162 8.22 -3.37 -23.25
C ASN A 162 8.90 -4.74 -23.07
N GLU A 163 9.99 -4.82 -22.29
CA GLU A 163 10.70 -6.08 -22.02
C GLU A 163 9.80 -7.08 -21.27
N ASP A 164 9.17 -6.62 -20.18
CA ASP A 164 8.22 -7.43 -19.41
C ASP A 164 7.01 -7.83 -20.28
N CYS A 165 6.53 -6.92 -21.13
CA CYS A 165 5.38 -7.18 -21.99
C CYS A 165 5.67 -8.32 -22.97
N ILE A 166 6.79 -8.26 -23.69
CA ILE A 166 7.24 -9.31 -24.63
C ILE A 166 7.39 -10.65 -23.90
N TYR A 167 8.08 -10.65 -22.75
CA TYR A 167 8.28 -11.85 -21.94
C TYR A 167 6.95 -12.53 -21.57
N TYR A 168 5.96 -11.76 -21.10
CA TYR A 168 4.67 -12.32 -20.71
C TYR A 168 3.83 -12.75 -21.93
N CYS A 169 3.92 -12.04 -23.05
CA CYS A 169 3.28 -12.44 -24.31
C CYS A 169 3.81 -13.79 -24.80
N GLU A 170 5.13 -13.97 -24.91
CA GLU A 170 5.75 -15.23 -25.32
C GLU A 170 5.39 -16.39 -24.39
N LYS A 171 5.40 -16.14 -23.07
CA LYS A 171 5.04 -17.13 -22.06
C LYS A 171 3.57 -17.54 -22.15
N SER A 172 2.69 -16.60 -22.49
CA SER A 172 1.27 -16.87 -22.76
C SER A 172 1.10 -17.75 -24.01
N LEU A 173 1.72 -17.35 -25.11
CA LEU A 173 1.65 -18.04 -26.41
C LEU A 173 2.19 -19.48 -26.31
N LYS A 174 3.24 -19.72 -25.52
CA LYS A 174 3.76 -21.07 -25.23
C LYS A 174 2.74 -21.99 -24.56
N LYS A 175 1.77 -21.45 -23.82
CA LYS A 175 0.72 -22.25 -23.15
C LYS A 175 -0.43 -22.56 -24.09
N LYS A 176 -0.94 -21.53 -24.78
CA LYS A 176 -2.02 -21.63 -25.76
C LYS A 176 -1.96 -20.41 -26.67
N GLU A 177 -2.03 -20.63 -27.97
CA GLU A 177 -1.96 -19.57 -28.95
C GLU A 177 -3.29 -18.80 -29.00
N TYR A 178 -3.21 -17.48 -28.81
CA TYR A 178 -4.33 -16.56 -28.93
C TYR A 178 -3.93 -15.40 -29.82
N GLU A 179 -4.79 -15.08 -30.77
CA GLU A 179 -4.55 -14.02 -31.76
C GLU A 179 -4.38 -12.65 -31.10
N SER A 180 -5.16 -12.35 -30.06
CA SER A 180 -5.05 -11.08 -29.31
C SER A 180 -3.69 -10.92 -28.63
N THR A 181 -3.13 -11.96 -28.01
CA THR A 181 -1.77 -11.90 -27.44
C THR A 181 -0.69 -11.77 -28.50
N ARG A 182 -0.89 -12.37 -29.69
CA ARG A 182 0.07 -12.28 -30.79
C ARG A 182 0.09 -10.87 -31.38
N ARG A 183 -1.08 -10.27 -31.60
CA ARG A 183 -1.21 -8.86 -31.99
C ARG A 183 -0.54 -7.93 -30.97
N LEU A 184 -0.71 -8.20 -29.67
CA LEU A 184 -0.06 -7.40 -28.62
C LEU A 184 1.48 -7.50 -28.70
N LEU A 185 2.01 -8.70 -28.94
CA LEU A 185 3.44 -8.92 -29.14
C LEU A 185 3.95 -8.14 -30.37
N GLU A 186 3.28 -8.25 -31.51
CA GLU A 186 3.66 -7.56 -32.75
C GLU A 186 3.66 -6.04 -32.58
N LEU A 187 2.63 -5.47 -31.92
CA LEU A 187 2.58 -4.05 -31.59
C LEU A 187 3.74 -3.63 -30.70
N THR A 188 4.06 -4.41 -29.65
CA THR A 188 5.21 -4.08 -28.78
C THR A 188 6.54 -4.13 -29.51
N GLN A 189 6.71 -5.05 -30.46
CA GLN A 189 7.95 -5.18 -31.23
C GLN A 189 8.09 -4.03 -32.23
N GLN A 190 7.00 -3.62 -32.89
CA GLN A 190 6.97 -2.45 -33.78
C GLN A 190 7.32 -1.13 -33.09
N GLU A 191 7.01 -0.99 -31.79
CA GLU A 191 7.39 0.22 -31.04
C GLU A 191 8.88 0.27 -30.65
N ILE A 192 9.56 -0.89 -30.61
CA ILE A 192 10.98 -0.98 -30.24
C ILE A 192 11.88 -0.81 -31.46
N SER A 193 11.43 -1.27 -32.63
CA SER A 193 12.10 -1.11 -33.93
C SER A 193 12.05 0.32 -34.44
#